data_AF-A0A955HSN8-F1
#
_entry.id   AF-A0A955HSN8-F1
#
_cell.length_a   1.000
_cell.length_b   1.000
_cell.length_c   1.000
_cell.angle_alpha   90.00
_cell.angle_beta   90.00
_cell.angle_gamma   90.00
#
_symmetry.space_group_name_H-M   'P 1'
#
loop_
_entity.id
_entity.type
_entity.pdbx_description
1 polymer ?
#
loop_
_entity_poly.entity_id
_entity_poly.type
_entity_poly.pdbx_seq_one_letter_code
_entity_poly.pdbx_strand_id
1 'polypeptide(L)'
;FDELKNRLGGSNDDVAQAYVIAHEVGHHVQNLLGELGTSRSNEASIATELQADCYAGLWAASIKDQQVLQPGEIQEALDAAAAVGDDHIQEITQGSIHKESWTHGSSAERVAAFTKGYDSGDFAACQ
;
A
#
# COMPACT_ATOMS: atom_id res chain seq x y z
N PHE A 1 -10.10 -2.56 9.59
CA PHE A 1 -9.05 -3.48 10.08
C PHE A 1 -9.53 -4.91 10.28
N ASP A 2 -10.72 -5.16 10.87
CA ASP A 2 -11.30 -6.52 10.93
C ASP A 2 -11.46 -7.18 9.56
N GLU A 3 -11.74 -6.40 8.52
CA GLU A 3 -11.78 -6.89 7.14
C GLU A 3 -10.39 -7.34 6.65
N LEU A 4 -9.35 -6.53 6.86
CA LEU A 4 -7.96 -6.87 6.52
C LEU A 4 -7.56 -8.22 7.14
N LYS A 5 -7.87 -8.42 8.42
CA LYS A 5 -7.58 -9.67 9.13
C LYS A 5 -8.47 -10.83 8.72
N ASN A 6 -9.78 -10.66 8.82
CA ASN A 6 -10.72 -11.78 8.75
C ASN A 6 -11.08 -12.17 7.31
N ARG A 7 -10.89 -11.27 6.35
CA ARG A 7 -11.28 -11.49 4.95
C ARG A 7 -10.11 -11.47 3.99
N LEU A 8 -9.11 -10.62 4.23
CA LEU A 8 -8.00 -10.41 3.30
C LEU A 8 -6.73 -11.15 3.68
N GLY A 9 -6.69 -11.84 4.83
CA GLY A 9 -5.51 -12.62 5.24
C GLY A 9 -4.30 -11.77 5.66
N GLY A 10 -4.49 -10.46 5.86
CA GLY A 10 -3.51 -9.59 6.50
C GLY A 10 -3.55 -9.74 8.04
N SER A 11 -2.71 -8.96 8.71
CA SER A 11 -2.72 -8.87 10.17
C SER A 11 -3.62 -7.73 10.69
N ASN A 12 -4.07 -7.80 11.95
CA ASN A 12 -4.64 -6.66 12.68
C ASN A 12 -3.66 -6.15 13.76
N ASP A 13 -2.40 -6.52 13.66
CA ASP A 13 -1.34 -6.03 14.54
C ASP A 13 -1.05 -4.56 14.22
N ASP A 14 -0.38 -3.88 15.15
CA ASP A 14 -0.30 -2.42 15.17
C ASP A 14 0.37 -1.85 13.92
N VAL A 15 1.37 -2.54 13.35
CA VAL A 15 2.10 -2.06 12.16
C VAL A 15 1.30 -2.26 10.88
N ALA A 16 0.52 -3.34 10.77
CA ALA A 16 -0.42 -3.52 9.66
C ALA A 16 -1.49 -2.41 9.64
N GLN A 17 -2.00 -2.01 10.81
CA GLN A 17 -2.93 -0.88 10.91
C GLN A 17 -2.25 0.45 10.57
N ALA A 18 -1.02 0.65 11.05
CA ALA A 18 -0.25 1.86 10.76
C ALA A 18 0.04 2.02 9.27
N TYR A 19 0.32 0.93 8.56
CA TYR A 19 0.46 0.92 7.10
C TYR A 19 -0.80 1.46 6.40
N VAL A 20 -1.98 0.94 6.74
CA VAL A 20 -3.25 1.40 6.12
C VAL A 20 -3.47 2.89 6.39
N ILE A 21 -3.23 3.35 7.62
CA ILE A 21 -3.35 4.77 7.95
C ILE A 21 -2.37 5.62 7.14
N ALA A 22 -1.11 5.19 7.03
CA ALA A 22 -0.09 5.90 6.26
C ALA A 22 -0.44 5.95 4.77
N HIS A 23 -1.04 4.89 4.22
CA HIS A 23 -1.56 4.85 2.86
C HIS A 23 -2.69 5.87 2.63
N GLU A 24 -3.69 5.94 3.52
CA GLU A 24 -4.76 6.95 3.43
C GLU A 24 -4.24 8.39 3.57
N VAL A 25 -3.21 8.60 4.41
CA VAL A 25 -2.50 9.87 4.48
C VAL A 25 -1.77 10.16 3.16
N GLY A 26 -1.21 9.14 2.51
CA GLY A 26 -0.64 9.23 1.16
C GLY A 26 -1.64 9.78 0.14
N HIS A 27 -2.87 9.27 0.13
CA HIS A 27 -3.95 9.82 -0.70
C HIS A 27 -4.26 11.29 -0.38
N HIS A 28 -4.24 11.66 0.90
CA HIS A 28 -4.42 13.06 1.28
C HIS A 28 -3.29 13.95 0.75
N VAL A 29 -2.04 13.48 0.80
CA VAL A 29 -0.88 14.18 0.22
C VAL A 29 -1.05 14.36 -1.29
N GLN A 30 -1.44 13.32 -2.02
CA GLN A 30 -1.74 13.41 -3.46
C GLN A 30 -2.78 14.49 -3.75
N ASN A 31 -3.85 14.55 -2.95
CA ASN A 31 -4.88 15.57 -3.08
C ASN A 31 -4.32 17.00 -2.89
N LEU A 32 -3.48 17.20 -1.87
CA LEU A 32 -2.86 18.50 -1.59
C LEU A 32 -1.88 18.93 -2.69
N LEU A 33 -1.22 17.97 -3.34
CA LEU A 33 -0.30 18.21 -4.45
C LEU A 33 -1.01 18.37 -5.80
N GLY A 34 -2.31 18.07 -5.86
CA GLY A 34 -3.08 18.09 -7.11
C GLY A 34 -2.77 16.92 -8.05
N GLU A 35 -2.24 15.82 -7.51
CA GLU A 35 -1.83 14.62 -8.24
C GLU A 35 -2.97 13.63 -8.46
N LEU A 36 -4.07 13.77 -7.73
CA LEU A 36 -5.27 12.96 -7.96
C LEU A 36 -5.82 13.24 -9.35
N GLY A 37 -5.59 12.28 -10.25
CA GLY A 37 -5.96 12.37 -11.65
C GLY A 37 -7.48 12.48 -11.83
N THR A 38 -7.90 13.25 -12.82
CA THR A 38 -9.31 13.28 -13.27
C THR A 38 -9.68 12.06 -14.12
N SER A 39 -8.68 11.28 -14.56
CA SER A 39 -8.89 10.06 -15.34
C SER A 39 -9.52 8.98 -14.48
N ARG A 40 -10.55 8.32 -15.01
CA ARG A 40 -11.24 7.20 -14.36
C ARG A 40 -10.87 5.84 -14.96
N SER A 41 -9.71 5.76 -15.60
CA SER A 41 -9.15 4.50 -16.11
C SER A 41 -8.58 3.66 -14.98
N ASN A 42 -8.72 2.33 -15.08
CA ASN A 42 -8.16 1.38 -14.11
C ASN A 42 -6.65 1.59 -13.90
N GLU A 43 -5.91 1.88 -14.97
CA GLU A 43 -4.46 2.13 -14.89
C GLU A 43 -4.13 3.37 -14.05
N ALA A 44 -4.99 4.39 -14.10
CA ALA A 44 -4.80 5.61 -13.31
C ALA A 44 -5.16 5.37 -11.83
N SER A 45 -6.19 4.56 -11.57
CA SER A 45 -6.51 4.11 -10.22
C SER A 45 -5.35 3.32 -9.62
N ILE A 46 -4.81 2.33 -10.35
CA ILE A 46 -3.67 1.53 -9.90
C ILE A 46 -2.45 2.44 -9.63
N ALA A 47 -2.12 3.35 -10.54
CA ALA A 47 -0.99 4.27 -10.33
C ALA A 47 -1.17 5.14 -9.06
N THR A 48 -2.40 5.59 -8.78
CA THR A 48 -2.73 6.38 -7.59
C THR A 48 -2.51 5.56 -6.31
N GLU A 49 -2.95 4.32 -6.30
CA GLU A 49 -2.81 3.39 -5.17
C GLU A 49 -1.35 3.03 -4.89
N LEU A 50 -0.58 2.71 -5.93
CA LEU A 50 0.84 2.39 -5.80
C LEU A 50 1.66 3.60 -5.32
N GLN A 51 1.32 4.80 -5.75
CA GLN A 51 1.97 6.01 -5.23
C GLN A 51 1.65 6.22 -3.74
N ALA A 52 0.43 5.95 -3.29
CA ALA A 52 0.07 6.02 -1.88
C ALA A 52 0.83 4.99 -1.03
N ASP A 53 1.03 3.76 -1.54
CA ASP A 53 1.90 2.77 -0.90
C ASP A 53 3.36 3.25 -0.80
N CYS A 54 3.87 3.90 -1.85
CA CYS A 54 5.21 4.48 -1.83
C CYS A 54 5.32 5.59 -0.76
N TYR A 55 4.31 6.45 -0.63
CA TYR A 55 4.26 7.45 0.43
C TYR A 55 4.17 6.81 1.84
N ALA A 56 3.45 5.70 2.00
CA ALA A 56 3.45 4.95 3.26
C ALA A 56 4.84 4.38 3.59
N GLY A 57 5.56 3.88 2.58
CA GLY A 57 6.95 3.46 2.71
C GLY A 57 7.88 4.61 3.12
N LEU A 58 7.71 5.79 2.52
CA LEU A 58 8.47 7.00 2.87
C LEU A 58 8.23 7.43 4.33
N TRP A 59 6.98 7.36 4.79
CA TRP A 59 6.65 7.59 6.20
C TRP A 59 7.39 6.59 7.11
N ALA A 60 7.35 5.29 6.78
CA ALA A 60 8.07 4.27 7.55
C ALA A 60 9.60 4.51 7.53
N ALA A 61 10.17 4.99 6.42
CA ALA A 61 11.56 5.40 6.34
C ALA A 61 11.90 6.56 7.30
N SER A 62 10.98 7.52 7.47
CA SER A 62 11.19 8.70 8.33
C SER A 62 11.27 8.36 9.83
N ILE A 63 10.72 7.21 10.23
CA ILE A 63 10.70 6.74 11.63
C ILE A 63 11.65 5.58 11.89
N LYS A 64 12.38 5.09 10.87
CA LYS A 64 13.22 3.88 10.99
C LYS A 64 14.30 3.98 12.06
N ASP A 65 14.89 5.17 12.25
CA ASP A 65 15.95 5.42 13.22
C ASP A 65 15.41 5.79 14.62
N GLN A 66 14.10 5.97 14.75
CA GLN A 66 13.44 6.34 16.00
C GLN A 66 13.11 5.14 16.89
N GLN A 67 13.43 3.91 16.44
CA GLN A 67 13.13 2.66 17.14
C GLN A 67 11.63 2.47 17.46
N VAL A 68 10.76 3.10 16.66
CA VAL A 68 9.30 2.96 16.78
C VAL A 68 8.85 1.60 16.25
N LEU A 69 9.47 1.12 15.17
CA LEU A 69 9.25 -0.21 14.62
C LEU A 69 10.39 -1.14 15.09
N GLN A 70 10.05 -2.29 15.64
CA GLN A 70 11.02 -3.33 15.98
C GLN A 70 11.56 -4.00 14.71
N PRO A 71 12.79 -4.55 14.75
CA PRO A 71 13.31 -5.36 13.66
C PRO A 71 12.36 -6.51 13.32
N GLY A 72 11.89 -6.56 12.07
CA GLY A 72 10.95 -7.58 11.59
C GLY A 72 9.49 -7.13 11.55
N GLU A 73 9.09 -6.09 12.29
CA GLU A 73 7.70 -5.60 12.27
C GLU A 73 7.35 -4.91 10.94
N ILE A 74 8.34 -4.41 10.19
CA ILE A 74 8.12 -3.90 8.83
C ILE A 74 7.52 -4.97 7.89
N GLN A 75 7.75 -6.25 8.19
CA GLN A 75 7.14 -7.35 7.44
C GLN A 75 5.62 -7.32 7.55
N GLU A 76 5.05 -6.89 8.68
CA GLU A 76 3.60 -6.77 8.85
C GLU A 76 3.00 -5.72 7.90
N ALA A 77 3.72 -4.63 7.65
CA ALA A 77 3.32 -3.64 6.66
C ALA A 77 3.39 -4.20 5.23
N LEU A 78 4.44 -4.96 4.90
CA LEU A 78 4.57 -5.61 3.60
C LEU A 78 3.49 -6.68 3.38
N ASP A 79 3.18 -7.47 4.40
CA ASP A 79 2.12 -8.48 4.36
C ASP A 79 0.74 -7.82 4.23
N ALA A 80 0.52 -6.71 4.92
CA ALA A 80 -0.70 -5.91 4.76
C ALA A 80 -0.83 -5.33 3.35
N ALA A 81 0.27 -4.83 2.78
CA ALA A 81 0.30 -4.33 1.39
C ALA A 81 0.02 -5.43 0.38
N ALA A 82 0.58 -6.62 0.57
CA ALA A 82 0.30 -7.78 -0.26
C ALA A 82 -1.17 -8.21 -0.13
N ALA A 83 -1.74 -8.22 1.08
CA ALA A 83 -3.11 -8.67 1.34
C ALA A 83 -4.19 -7.81 0.66
N VAL A 84 -3.89 -6.56 0.30
CA VAL A 84 -4.83 -5.66 -0.38
C VAL A 84 -4.64 -5.62 -1.91
N GLY A 85 -3.76 -6.44 -2.46
CA GLY A 85 -3.62 -6.62 -3.91
C GLY A 85 -4.85 -7.27 -4.55
N ASP A 86 -5.26 -6.79 -5.72
CA ASP A 86 -6.46 -7.27 -6.42
C ASP A 86 -6.35 -8.75 -6.82
N ASP A 87 -5.16 -9.24 -7.16
CA ASP A 87 -4.91 -10.66 -7.42
C ASP A 87 -5.22 -11.53 -6.19
N HIS A 88 -4.72 -11.14 -5.02
CA HIS A 88 -4.99 -11.86 -3.77
C HIS A 88 -6.46 -11.78 -3.37
N ILE A 89 -7.07 -10.58 -3.44
CA ILE A 89 -8.49 -10.39 -3.12
C ILE A 89 -9.38 -11.22 -4.06
N GLN A 90 -9.11 -11.22 -5.37
CA GLN A 90 -9.89 -11.98 -6.33
C GLN A 90 -9.70 -13.49 -6.14
N GLU A 91 -8.49 -13.95 -5.86
CA GLU A 91 -8.23 -15.36 -5.59
C GLU A 91 -9.06 -15.86 -4.40
N ILE A 92 -9.06 -15.15 -3.27
CA ILE A 92 -9.78 -15.58 -2.06
C ILE A 92 -11.30 -15.37 -2.13
N THR A 93 -11.79 -14.43 -2.94
CA THR A 93 -13.24 -14.11 -3.01
C THR A 93 -13.95 -14.72 -4.21
N GLN A 94 -13.24 -14.94 -5.32
CA GLN A 94 -13.80 -15.38 -6.61
C GLN A 94 -13.14 -16.67 -7.11
N GLY A 95 -11.95 -17.03 -6.62
CA GLY A 95 -11.21 -18.22 -7.06
C GLY A 95 -10.62 -18.11 -8.47
N SER A 96 -10.59 -16.91 -9.04
CA SER A 96 -9.99 -16.64 -10.35
C SER A 96 -9.61 -15.16 -10.47
N ILE A 97 -8.53 -14.89 -11.20
CA ILE A 97 -7.94 -13.56 -11.36
C ILE A 97 -8.32 -12.97 -12.73
N HIS A 98 -8.85 -11.75 -12.72
CA HIS A 98 -9.25 -10.96 -13.88
C HIS A 98 -8.62 -9.57 -13.79
N LYS A 99 -7.53 -9.35 -14.55
CA LYS A 99 -6.73 -8.12 -14.49
C LYS A 99 -7.47 -6.88 -14.99
N GLU A 100 -8.44 -7.08 -15.85
CA GLU A 100 -9.21 -6.05 -16.53
C GLU A 100 -10.13 -5.28 -15.56
N SER A 101 -10.37 -5.81 -14.36
CA SER A 101 -11.20 -5.19 -13.31
C SER A 101 -10.38 -4.62 -12.15
N TRP A 102 -9.05 -4.64 -12.23
CA TRP A 102 -8.17 -4.16 -11.16
C TRP A 102 -8.24 -2.64 -10.99
N THR A 103 -8.14 -2.19 -9.75
CA THR A 103 -8.10 -0.78 -9.37
C THR A 103 -7.00 -0.46 -8.36
N HIS A 104 -6.49 -1.46 -7.65
CA HIS A 104 -5.46 -1.33 -6.61
C HIS A 104 -4.11 -1.92 -7.04
N GLY A 105 -4.09 -2.75 -8.08
CA GLY A 105 -2.89 -3.41 -8.58
C GLY A 105 -2.65 -4.75 -7.89
N SER A 106 -1.61 -5.46 -8.30
CA SER A 106 -1.25 -6.75 -7.70
C SER A 106 -0.56 -6.60 -6.35
N SER A 107 -0.62 -7.63 -5.52
CA SER A 107 0.11 -7.74 -4.25
C SER A 107 1.59 -7.42 -4.41
N ALA A 108 2.21 -7.91 -5.49
CA ALA A 108 3.62 -7.68 -5.79
C ALA A 108 3.92 -6.21 -6.13
N GLU A 109 3.04 -5.54 -6.86
CA GLU A 109 3.19 -4.11 -7.18
C GLU A 109 3.06 -3.25 -5.92
N ARG A 110 2.07 -3.55 -5.07
CA ARG A 110 1.84 -2.86 -3.78
C ARG A 110 3.08 -2.94 -2.89
N VAL A 111 3.60 -4.15 -2.68
CA VAL A 111 4.84 -4.41 -1.92
C VAL A 111 6.02 -3.66 -2.53
N ALA A 112 6.21 -3.75 -3.84
CA ALA A 112 7.33 -3.08 -4.51
C ALA A 112 7.27 -1.56 -4.35
N ALA A 113 6.07 -0.97 -4.42
CA ALA A 113 5.89 0.46 -4.25
C ALA A 113 6.19 0.92 -2.82
N PHE A 114 5.68 0.20 -1.81
CA PHE A 114 6.03 0.46 -0.41
C PHE A 114 7.54 0.36 -0.17
N THR A 115 8.17 -0.73 -0.62
CA THR A 115 9.62 -0.94 -0.48
C THR A 115 10.42 0.18 -1.16
N LYS A 116 9.99 0.65 -2.33
CA LYS A 116 10.64 1.77 -3.03
C LYS A 116 10.69 3.03 -2.17
N GLY A 117 9.57 3.40 -1.54
CA GLY A 117 9.51 4.54 -0.63
C GLY A 117 10.36 4.33 0.63
N TYR A 118 10.29 3.14 1.21
CA TYR A 118 11.01 2.77 2.43
C TYR A 118 12.53 2.79 2.25
N ASP A 119 13.03 2.18 1.18
CA ASP A 119 14.46 2.05 0.93
C ASP A 119 15.09 3.37 0.47
N SER A 120 14.38 4.14 -0.37
CA SER A 120 14.88 5.41 -0.88
C SER A 120 14.89 6.51 0.19
N GLY A 121 13.83 6.61 0.99
CA GLY A 121 13.60 7.75 1.87
C GLY A 121 13.48 9.08 1.12
N ASP A 122 13.25 9.06 -0.20
CA ASP A 122 13.19 10.23 -1.06
C ASP A 122 11.81 10.36 -1.71
N PHE A 123 11.18 11.51 -1.51
CA PHE A 123 9.89 11.83 -2.10
C PHE A 123 9.90 11.75 -3.63
N ALA A 124 11.00 12.13 -4.28
CA ALA A 124 11.13 12.06 -5.74
C ALA A 124 11.11 10.63 -6.29
N ALA A 125 11.38 9.62 -5.45
CA ALA A 125 11.26 8.22 -5.86
C ALA A 125 9.79 7.78 -6.00
N CYS A 126 8.83 8.48 -5.40
CA CYS A 126 7.41 8.14 -5.46
C CYS A 126 6.62 8.92 -6.52
N GLN A 127 7.31 9.77 -7.30
CA GLN A 127 6.73 10.59 -8.37
C GLN A 127 6.84 9.90 -9.74
#